data_AF-A0A3D3ERM6-F1
#
_entry.id   AF-A0A3D3ERM6-F1
#
_cell.length_a   1.000
_cell.length_b   1.000
_cell.length_c   1.000
_cell.angle_alpha   90.00
_cell.angle_beta   90.00
_cell.angle_gamma   90.00
#
_symmetry.space_group_name_H-M   'P 1'
#
loop_
_entity.id
_entity.type
_entity.pdbx_description
1 polymer ?
#
loop_
_entity_poly.entity_id
_entity_poly.type
_entity_poly.pdbx_seq_one_letter_code
_entity_poly.pdbx_strand_id
1 'polypeptide(L)'
;GRIYTYYFDEDGKLYAEFGAMRIPVSHETSWHYINLFHLDTETKTTPYRNNFLYAHNTRLRTTDSVEQYLYPKYELTPQEKATPWNEIMDFAFGYQIRKLPPEVRAEMLQILPEYSPEYQPLLNLSIRQYLESIGLSQGAISLITATTPMTGAILDISYSEALGEDYTIDFINTYGIQGGFVKLPLAFYQSFQNAYPAQYSAIPP
;
A
#
# COMPACT_ATOMS: atom_id res chain seq x y z
N GLY A 1 -4.97 -20.55 5.67
CA GLY A 1 -5.64 -19.32 5.17
C GLY A 1 -4.68 -18.56 4.27
N ARG A 2 -4.92 -17.27 3.99
CA ARG A 2 -4.03 -16.42 3.18
C ARG A 2 -2.80 -15.89 3.96
N ILE A 3 -2.73 -16.14 5.25
CA ILE A 3 -1.53 -15.97 6.06
C ILE A 3 -0.78 -17.30 6.02
N TYR A 4 0.34 -17.35 5.30
CA TYR A 4 1.10 -18.57 5.07
C TYR A 4 2.60 -18.27 4.95
N THR A 5 3.35 -18.80 5.90
CA THR A 5 4.81 -18.79 5.90
C THR A 5 5.30 -20.17 5.50
N TYR A 6 6.13 -20.24 4.46
CA TYR A 6 6.78 -21.47 4.03
C TYR A 6 8.20 -21.53 4.59
N TYR A 7 8.55 -22.62 5.26
CA TYR A 7 9.90 -22.86 5.78
C TYR A 7 10.63 -23.84 4.85
N PHE A 8 11.80 -23.43 4.39
CA PHE A 8 12.65 -24.20 3.48
C PHE A 8 13.62 -25.13 4.24
N ASP A 9 13.79 -24.92 5.53
CA ASP A 9 14.63 -25.71 6.43
C ASP A 9 13.85 -26.21 7.66
N GLU A 10 14.31 -27.31 8.25
CA GLU A 10 13.67 -27.91 9.42
C GLU A 10 13.79 -27.00 10.67
N ASP A 11 14.88 -26.24 10.78
CA ASP A 11 15.13 -25.29 11.86
C ASP A 11 14.29 -24.00 11.74
N GLY A 12 13.60 -23.80 10.61
CA GLY A 12 12.75 -22.65 10.35
C GLY A 12 13.46 -21.31 10.22
N LYS A 13 14.78 -21.29 9.97
CA LYS A 13 15.57 -20.06 9.82
C LYS A 13 15.49 -19.51 8.40
N LEU A 14 15.30 -20.37 7.42
CA LEU A 14 15.11 -20.01 6.02
C LEU A 14 13.63 -20.13 5.69
N TYR A 15 12.94 -19.00 5.60
CA TYR A 15 11.51 -18.98 5.30
C TYR A 15 11.15 -17.82 4.38
N ALA A 16 9.97 -17.92 3.75
CA ALA A 16 9.37 -16.86 2.97
C ALA A 16 7.87 -16.78 3.20
N GLU A 17 7.32 -15.57 3.05
CA GLU A 17 5.90 -15.33 3.12
C GLU A 17 5.27 -15.56 1.75
N PHE A 18 4.28 -16.45 1.70
CA PHE A 18 3.52 -16.78 0.50
C PHE A 18 2.16 -16.07 0.49
N GLY A 19 1.96 -15.13 1.41
CA GLY A 19 0.75 -14.34 1.57
C GLY A 19 1.05 -13.01 2.25
N ALA A 20 0.36 -12.71 3.34
CA ALA A 20 0.64 -11.50 4.12
C ALA A 20 2.11 -11.48 4.59
N MET A 21 2.82 -10.38 4.30
CA MET A 21 4.27 -10.27 4.56
C MET A 21 4.69 -9.00 5.29
N ARG A 22 3.75 -8.09 5.53
CA ARG A 22 3.99 -6.82 6.21
C ARG A 22 2.71 -6.28 6.84
N ILE A 23 2.86 -5.52 7.93
CA ILE A 23 1.80 -4.85 8.66
C ILE A 23 2.21 -3.38 8.83
N PRO A 24 1.37 -2.43 8.40
CA PRO A 24 1.61 -1.01 8.63
C PRO A 24 1.40 -0.61 10.10
N VAL A 25 1.96 0.53 10.50
CA VAL A 25 1.76 1.06 11.86
C VAL A 25 0.31 1.47 12.14
N SER A 26 -0.43 1.88 11.11
CA SER A 26 -1.86 2.27 11.15
C SER A 26 -2.81 1.12 11.49
N HIS A 27 -2.37 -0.14 11.36
CA HIS A 27 -3.22 -1.32 11.56
C HIS A 27 -3.34 -1.70 13.06
N GLU A 28 -3.94 -0.82 13.86
CA GLU A 28 -3.99 -0.92 15.33
C GLU A 28 -4.54 -2.26 15.84
N THR A 29 -5.58 -2.80 15.19
CA THR A 29 -6.14 -4.11 15.56
C THR A 29 -5.13 -5.24 15.40
N SER A 30 -4.30 -5.21 14.34
CA SER A 30 -3.25 -6.21 14.16
C SER A 30 -2.17 -6.07 15.23
N TRP A 31 -1.77 -4.84 15.54
CA TRP A 31 -0.81 -4.54 16.60
C TRP A 31 -1.29 -4.94 17.98
N HIS A 32 -2.57 -4.72 18.29
CA HIS A 32 -3.18 -5.15 19.53
C HIS A 32 -2.92 -6.64 19.79
N TYR A 33 -3.22 -7.50 18.81
CA TYR A 33 -3.04 -8.94 18.96
C TYR A 33 -1.59 -9.39 18.92
N ILE A 34 -0.74 -8.73 18.12
CA ILE A 34 0.72 -8.98 18.14
C ILE A 34 1.29 -8.75 19.53
N ASN A 35 0.90 -7.63 20.17
CA ASN A 35 1.33 -7.28 21.51
C ASN A 35 0.75 -8.24 22.56
N LEU A 36 -0.54 -8.58 22.42
CA LEU A 36 -1.25 -9.50 23.31
C LEU A 36 -0.63 -10.90 23.35
N PHE A 37 -0.14 -11.37 22.20
CA PHE A 37 0.54 -12.66 22.08
C PHE A 37 2.05 -12.58 22.22
N HIS A 38 2.59 -11.39 22.54
CA HIS A 38 4.02 -11.15 22.71
C HIS A 38 4.86 -11.64 21.52
N LEU A 39 4.39 -11.39 20.30
CA LEU A 39 5.11 -11.77 19.08
C LEU A 39 6.16 -10.72 18.74
N ASP A 40 7.41 -11.16 18.59
CA ASP A 40 8.51 -10.30 18.17
C ASP A 40 8.32 -9.80 16.74
N THR A 41 8.63 -8.54 16.51
CA THR A 41 8.54 -7.89 15.20
C THR A 41 9.88 -7.36 14.72
N GLU A 42 9.98 -7.13 13.41
CA GLU A 42 11.12 -6.51 12.77
C GLU A 42 10.66 -5.54 11.69
N THR A 43 11.42 -4.47 11.47
CA THR A 43 11.09 -3.50 10.41
C THR A 43 11.24 -4.14 9.03
N LYS A 44 10.22 -3.98 8.20
CA LYS A 44 10.21 -4.30 6.75
C LYS A 44 10.22 -3.04 5.90
N THR A 45 10.38 -1.88 6.54
CA THR A 45 10.52 -0.60 5.84
C THR A 45 11.71 -0.68 4.92
N THR A 46 11.45 -0.49 3.63
CA THR A 46 12.51 -0.54 2.63
C THR A 46 13.39 0.69 2.85
N PRO A 47 14.70 0.52 3.13
CA PRO A 47 15.58 1.67 3.26
C PRO A 47 15.62 2.41 1.92
N TYR A 48 15.95 3.71 1.94
CA TYR A 48 16.10 4.51 0.72
C TYR A 48 17.23 3.92 -0.13
N ARG A 49 16.87 3.02 -1.05
CA ARG A 49 17.80 2.31 -1.93
C ARG A 49 17.66 2.89 -3.31
N ASN A 50 18.80 3.13 -3.95
CA ASN A 50 18.86 3.48 -5.36
C ASN A 50 18.52 2.25 -6.23
N ASN A 51 17.26 1.85 -6.19
CA ASN A 51 16.72 0.65 -6.84
C ASN A 51 16.68 0.84 -8.35
N PHE A 52 16.23 -0.20 -9.07
CA PHE A 52 16.06 -0.16 -10.50
C PHE A 52 14.61 0.09 -10.88
N LEU A 53 14.42 0.89 -11.92
CA LEU A 53 13.22 0.93 -12.75
C LEU A 53 13.56 0.29 -14.10
N TYR A 54 12.61 -0.44 -14.67
CA TYR A 54 12.74 -1.02 -16.00
C TYR A 54 11.45 -0.82 -16.78
N ALA A 55 11.50 0.05 -17.79
CA ALA A 55 10.34 0.42 -18.58
C ALA A 55 10.76 0.69 -20.02
N HIS A 56 9.96 0.29 -21.02
CA HIS A 56 10.23 0.54 -22.44
C HIS A 56 11.68 0.20 -22.84
N ASN A 57 12.13 -1.02 -22.48
CA ASN A 57 13.48 -1.53 -22.71
C ASN A 57 14.60 -0.60 -22.18
N THR A 58 14.32 0.15 -21.11
CA THR A 58 15.21 1.13 -20.51
C THR A 58 15.35 0.82 -19.03
N ARG A 59 16.57 0.51 -18.62
CA ARG A 59 16.92 0.31 -17.21
C ARG A 59 17.51 1.61 -16.66
N LEU A 60 16.94 2.10 -15.58
CA LEU A 60 17.41 3.29 -14.88
C LEU A 60 17.44 3.04 -13.37
N ARG A 61 18.19 3.86 -12.67
CA ARG A 61 18.17 3.95 -11.21
C ARG A 61 17.02 4.84 -10.77
N THR A 62 16.49 4.65 -9.56
CA THR A 62 15.42 5.52 -9.01
C THR A 62 15.88 6.97 -8.79
N THR A 63 17.19 7.22 -8.80
CA THR A 63 17.78 8.57 -8.79
C THR A 63 18.03 9.17 -10.17
N ASP A 64 17.87 8.39 -11.25
CA ASP A 64 18.08 8.90 -12.62
C ASP A 64 16.84 9.68 -13.07
N SER A 65 17.01 10.66 -13.97
CA SER A 65 15.92 11.50 -14.46
C SER A 65 14.95 10.71 -15.35
N VAL A 66 13.70 10.60 -14.89
CA VAL A 66 12.59 10.02 -15.67
C VAL A 66 12.31 10.89 -16.90
N GLU A 67 12.44 12.20 -16.78
CA GLU A 67 12.25 13.17 -17.85
C GLU A 67 13.26 12.93 -18.99
N GLN A 68 14.53 12.73 -18.66
CA GLN A 68 15.56 12.49 -19.66
C GLN A 68 15.40 11.13 -20.35
N TYR A 69 15.16 10.06 -19.57
CA TYR A 69 15.28 8.70 -20.08
C TYR A 69 13.96 8.09 -20.54
N LEU A 70 12.84 8.48 -19.92
CA LEU A 70 11.53 7.89 -20.17
C LEU A 70 10.60 8.83 -20.93
N TYR A 71 10.52 10.14 -20.67
CA TYR A 71 9.56 11.02 -21.39
C TYR A 71 9.62 10.89 -22.92
N PRO A 72 10.79 10.79 -23.58
CA PRO A 72 10.86 10.63 -25.03
C PRO A 72 10.24 9.33 -25.56
N LYS A 73 9.93 8.36 -24.68
CA LYS A 73 9.40 7.03 -25.00
C LYS A 73 7.90 6.91 -24.80
N TYR A 74 7.24 7.98 -24.32
CA TYR A 74 5.80 8.03 -24.09
C TYR A 74 5.17 9.21 -24.83
N GLU A 75 3.91 9.04 -25.24
CA GLU A 75 3.13 10.07 -25.93
C GLU A 75 2.56 11.09 -24.95
N LEU A 76 3.44 11.89 -24.35
CA LEU A 76 3.06 12.98 -23.44
C LEU A 76 2.61 14.23 -24.22
N THR A 77 1.64 14.95 -23.67
CA THR A 77 1.22 16.27 -24.14
C THR A 77 2.35 17.30 -23.97
N PRO A 78 2.31 18.45 -24.67
CA PRO A 78 3.31 19.51 -24.49
C PRO A 78 3.41 20.01 -23.04
N GLN A 79 2.28 20.07 -22.33
CA GLN A 79 2.26 20.47 -20.92
C GLN A 79 2.94 19.42 -20.05
N GLU A 80 2.57 18.14 -20.17
CA GLU A 80 3.19 17.05 -19.40
C GLU A 80 4.70 16.93 -19.66
N LYS A 81 5.16 17.14 -20.90
CA LYS A 81 6.60 17.16 -21.22
C LYS A 81 7.36 18.31 -20.54
N ALA A 82 6.68 19.41 -20.27
CA ALA A 82 7.25 20.58 -19.59
C ALA A 82 7.13 20.50 -18.06
N THR A 83 6.36 19.55 -17.53
CA THR A 83 6.16 19.36 -16.09
C THR A 83 7.18 18.35 -15.52
N PRO A 84 7.90 18.70 -14.43
CA PRO A 84 8.77 17.76 -13.73
C PRO A 84 8.05 16.49 -13.29
N TRP A 85 8.74 15.35 -13.29
CA TRP A 85 8.12 14.05 -13.05
C TRP A 85 7.52 13.93 -11.64
N ASN A 86 8.21 14.46 -10.65
CA ASN A 86 7.72 14.51 -9.26
C ASN A 86 6.44 15.35 -9.13
N GLU A 87 6.28 16.39 -9.94
CA GLU A 87 5.06 17.21 -9.94
C GLU A 87 3.88 16.47 -10.59
N ILE A 88 4.12 15.71 -11.67
CA ILE A 88 3.09 14.83 -12.25
C ILE A 88 2.64 13.78 -11.22
N MET A 89 3.59 13.14 -10.52
CA MET A 89 3.27 12.13 -9.50
C MET A 89 2.53 12.73 -8.30
N ASP A 90 2.97 13.90 -7.81
CA ASP A 90 2.29 14.59 -6.71
C ASP A 90 0.88 15.07 -7.12
N PHE A 91 0.69 15.49 -8.36
CA PHE A 91 -0.63 15.80 -8.90
C PHE A 91 -1.50 14.54 -9.03
N ALA A 92 -0.95 13.44 -9.53
CA ALA A 92 -1.66 12.19 -9.73
C ALA A 92 -2.16 11.54 -8.43
N PHE A 93 -1.39 11.61 -7.33
CA PHE A 93 -1.73 10.90 -6.08
C PHE A 93 -2.05 11.83 -4.90
N GLY A 94 -1.45 13.02 -4.85
CA GLY A 94 -1.64 13.95 -3.75
C GLY A 94 -2.81 14.92 -3.92
N TYR A 95 -3.26 15.18 -5.15
CA TYR A 95 -4.25 16.22 -5.44
C TYR A 95 -5.56 16.00 -4.69
N GLN A 96 -6.10 14.78 -4.72
CA GLN A 96 -7.42 14.53 -4.12
C GLN A 96 -7.39 14.58 -2.59
N ILE A 97 -6.39 13.98 -1.95
CA ILE A 97 -6.25 14.01 -0.48
C ILE A 97 -6.18 15.46 0.02
N ARG A 98 -5.44 16.34 -0.67
CA ARG A 98 -5.31 17.74 -0.28
C ARG A 98 -6.58 18.56 -0.50
N LYS A 99 -7.43 18.15 -1.44
CA LYS A 99 -8.69 18.83 -1.74
C LYS A 99 -9.79 18.49 -0.73
N LEU A 100 -9.77 17.28 -0.17
CA LEU A 100 -10.78 16.82 0.77
C LEU A 100 -10.53 17.36 2.19
N PRO A 101 -11.56 17.91 2.86
CA PRO A 101 -11.40 18.38 4.23
C PRO A 101 -11.18 17.19 5.19
N PRO A 102 -10.56 17.41 6.37
CA PRO A 102 -10.21 16.33 7.30
C PRO A 102 -11.37 15.40 7.68
N GLU A 103 -12.56 15.96 7.87
CA GLU A 103 -13.78 15.22 8.22
C GLU A 103 -14.20 14.25 7.12
N VAL A 104 -14.06 14.64 5.85
CA VAL A 104 -14.36 13.76 4.70
C VAL A 104 -13.25 12.72 4.52
N ARG A 105 -11.99 13.07 4.78
CA ARG A 105 -10.88 12.10 4.75
C ARG A 105 -11.04 11.01 5.80
N ALA A 106 -11.58 11.34 6.97
CA ALA A 106 -11.84 10.35 8.03
C ALA A 106 -12.84 9.26 7.57
N GLU A 107 -13.72 9.56 6.62
CA GLU A 107 -14.66 8.57 6.07
C GLU A 107 -13.95 7.43 5.33
N MET A 108 -12.73 7.65 4.81
CA MET A 108 -11.92 6.60 4.17
C MET A 108 -11.59 5.44 5.12
N LEU A 109 -11.66 5.69 6.44
CA LEU A 109 -11.36 4.72 7.49
C LEU A 109 -12.61 4.07 8.08
N GLN A 110 -13.80 4.42 7.58
CA GLN A 110 -15.08 4.09 8.20
C GLN A 110 -15.98 3.34 7.24
N ILE A 111 -16.84 2.49 7.79
CA ILE A 111 -17.95 1.88 7.04
C ILE A 111 -19.20 2.68 7.39
N LEU A 112 -19.62 3.54 6.47
CA LEU A 112 -20.76 4.42 6.65
C LEU A 112 -21.96 3.96 5.80
N PRO A 113 -23.20 4.15 6.29
CA PRO A 113 -24.39 3.91 5.48
C PRO A 113 -24.49 4.89 4.30
N GLU A 114 -23.94 6.10 4.46
CA GLU A 114 -23.87 7.13 3.44
C GLU A 114 -22.56 7.93 3.62
N TYR A 115 -21.86 8.18 2.52
CA TYR A 115 -20.63 8.97 2.48
C TYR A 115 -20.91 10.40 2.01
N SER A 116 -20.03 11.33 2.36
CA SER A 116 -20.11 12.73 1.95
C SER A 116 -20.15 12.88 0.42
N PRO A 117 -20.91 13.87 -0.11
CA PRO A 117 -21.02 14.12 -1.54
C PRO A 117 -19.68 14.34 -2.26
N GLU A 118 -18.67 14.82 -1.56
CA GLU A 118 -17.32 15.04 -2.07
C GLU A 118 -16.51 13.75 -2.25
N TYR A 119 -16.84 12.70 -1.47
CA TYR A 119 -16.16 11.41 -1.49
C TYR A 119 -16.88 10.39 -2.38
N GLN A 120 -18.22 10.42 -2.41
CA GLN A 120 -19.09 9.57 -3.21
C GLN A 120 -18.62 9.36 -4.68
N PRO A 121 -18.21 10.39 -5.45
CA PRO A 121 -17.74 10.19 -6.81
C PRO A 121 -16.48 9.33 -6.88
N LEU A 122 -15.59 9.40 -5.89
CA LEU A 122 -14.31 8.69 -5.88
C LEU A 122 -14.48 7.18 -5.64
N LEU A 123 -15.55 6.78 -4.94
CA LEU A 123 -15.92 5.38 -4.73
C LEU A 123 -16.31 4.68 -6.04
N ASN A 124 -16.71 5.44 -7.05
CA ASN A 124 -17.26 4.92 -8.30
C ASN A 124 -16.31 5.07 -9.49
N LEU A 125 -15.11 5.61 -9.27
CA LEU A 125 -14.08 5.72 -10.30
C LEU A 125 -13.06 4.61 -10.12
N SER A 126 -12.63 3.99 -11.22
CA SER A 126 -11.37 3.27 -11.19
C SER A 126 -10.19 4.24 -11.08
N ILE A 127 -9.00 3.74 -10.68
CA ILE A 127 -7.78 4.56 -10.67
C ILE A 127 -7.53 5.17 -12.05
N ARG A 128 -7.69 4.39 -13.12
CA ARG A 128 -7.58 4.89 -14.50
C ARG A 128 -8.56 6.03 -14.78
N GLN A 129 -9.84 5.83 -14.49
CA GLN A 129 -10.88 6.84 -14.73
C GLN A 129 -10.62 8.11 -13.93
N TYR A 130 -10.13 7.99 -12.70
CA TYR A 130 -9.71 9.13 -11.90
C TYR A 130 -8.55 9.91 -12.57
N LEU A 131 -7.46 9.23 -12.97
CA LEU A 131 -6.31 9.88 -13.63
C LEU A 131 -6.73 10.59 -14.93
N GLU A 132 -7.62 9.98 -15.71
CA GLU A 132 -8.21 10.60 -16.91
C GLU A 132 -9.07 11.81 -16.55
N SER A 133 -9.89 11.72 -15.49
CA SER A 133 -10.79 12.81 -15.06
C SER A 133 -10.05 14.07 -14.59
N ILE A 134 -8.82 13.94 -14.09
CA ILE A 134 -7.96 15.07 -13.72
C ILE A 134 -7.10 15.58 -14.88
N GLY A 135 -7.29 15.02 -16.09
CA GLY A 135 -6.71 15.53 -17.34
C GLY A 135 -5.37 14.90 -17.74
N LEU A 136 -4.94 13.80 -17.12
CA LEU A 136 -3.72 13.10 -17.55
C LEU A 136 -3.96 12.33 -18.86
N SER A 137 -3.00 12.44 -19.77
CA SER A 137 -3.03 11.71 -21.04
C SER A 137 -2.77 10.22 -20.85
N GLN A 138 -3.15 9.41 -21.84
CA GLN A 138 -2.81 7.98 -21.85
C GLN A 138 -1.29 7.75 -21.83
N GLY A 139 -0.50 8.66 -22.42
CA GLY A 139 0.95 8.61 -22.33
C GLY A 139 1.46 8.80 -20.91
N ALA A 140 0.90 9.76 -20.16
CA ALA A 140 1.25 9.99 -18.76
C ALA A 140 0.81 8.82 -17.88
N ILE A 141 -0.42 8.31 -18.05
CA ILE A 141 -0.92 7.13 -17.33
C ILE A 141 -0.04 5.90 -17.61
N SER A 142 0.40 5.71 -18.86
CA SER A 142 1.31 4.62 -19.22
C SER A 142 2.69 4.77 -18.55
N LEU A 143 3.21 6.00 -18.46
CA LEU A 143 4.47 6.27 -17.77
C LEU A 143 4.34 6.07 -16.25
N ILE A 144 3.23 6.50 -15.64
CA ILE A 144 2.90 6.24 -14.24
C ILE A 144 2.91 4.73 -13.99
N THR A 145 2.11 3.96 -14.71
CA THR A 145 2.04 2.50 -14.49
C THR A 145 3.36 1.77 -14.70
N ALA A 146 4.21 2.25 -15.60
CA ALA A 146 5.54 1.68 -15.81
C ALA A 146 6.53 1.99 -14.68
N THR A 147 6.33 3.09 -13.94
CA THR A 147 7.22 3.54 -12.86
C THR A 147 6.67 3.21 -11.46
N THR A 148 5.37 3.01 -11.34
CA THR A 148 4.68 2.43 -10.16
C THR A 148 3.97 1.12 -10.56
N PRO A 149 4.69 -0.02 -10.60
CA PRO A 149 4.13 -1.29 -11.03
C PRO A 149 2.90 -1.74 -10.23
N MET A 150 2.83 -1.38 -8.94
CA MET A 150 1.66 -1.69 -8.11
C MET A 150 0.41 -1.02 -8.69
N THR A 151 0.44 0.30 -8.92
CA THR A 151 -0.62 1.06 -9.57
C THR A 151 -0.95 0.47 -10.94
N GLY A 152 0.07 0.08 -11.72
CA GLY A 152 -0.11 -0.57 -13.01
C GLY A 152 -0.89 -1.88 -12.96
N ALA A 153 -0.74 -2.65 -11.88
CA ALA A 153 -1.44 -3.92 -11.71
C ALA A 153 -2.92 -3.77 -11.29
N ILE A 154 -3.31 -2.59 -10.79
CA ILE A 154 -4.62 -2.36 -10.17
C ILE A 154 -5.40 -1.20 -10.80
N LEU A 155 -5.07 -0.74 -12.00
CA LEU A 155 -5.71 0.43 -12.62
C LEU A 155 -7.24 0.38 -12.67
N ASP A 156 -7.81 -0.81 -12.73
CA ASP A 156 -9.25 -1.05 -12.87
C ASP A 156 -9.98 -1.23 -11.54
N ILE A 157 -9.28 -1.18 -10.39
CA ILE A 157 -9.91 -1.19 -9.07
C ILE A 157 -10.40 0.21 -8.70
N SER A 158 -11.30 0.28 -7.71
CA SER A 158 -11.79 1.56 -7.17
C SER A 158 -10.64 2.45 -6.70
N TYR A 159 -10.65 3.71 -7.11
CA TYR A 159 -9.70 4.72 -6.68
C TYR A 159 -9.73 4.92 -5.15
N SER A 160 -10.89 4.73 -4.52
CA SER A 160 -11.02 4.85 -3.07
C SER A 160 -10.16 3.86 -2.28
N GLU A 161 -9.89 2.67 -2.82
CA GLU A 161 -9.02 1.68 -2.19
C GLU A 161 -7.58 2.21 -2.10
N ALA A 162 -7.03 2.66 -3.23
CA ALA A 162 -5.69 3.24 -3.27
C ALA A 162 -5.59 4.52 -2.42
N LEU A 163 -6.63 5.34 -2.45
CA LEU A 163 -6.70 6.58 -1.68
C LEU A 163 -6.70 6.34 -0.16
N GLY A 164 -7.37 5.27 0.27
CA GLY A 164 -7.38 4.83 1.68
C GLY A 164 -5.98 4.42 2.12
N GLU A 165 -5.31 3.54 1.35
CA GLU A 165 -3.94 3.07 1.65
C GLU A 165 -2.91 4.20 1.71
N ASP A 166 -3.04 5.21 0.83
CA ASP A 166 -2.19 6.41 0.85
C ASP A 166 -2.47 7.29 2.08
N TYR A 167 -3.73 7.42 2.48
CA TYR A 167 -4.12 8.22 3.65
C TYR A 167 -3.67 7.60 4.98
N THR A 168 -3.75 6.27 5.10
CA THR A 168 -3.23 5.51 6.26
C THR A 168 -1.73 5.29 6.19
N ILE A 169 -1.10 5.63 5.07
CA ILE A 169 0.33 5.50 4.82
C ILE A 169 0.77 4.04 4.95
N ASP A 170 -0.02 3.11 4.42
CA ASP A 170 0.14 1.67 4.66
C ASP A 170 1.45 1.09 4.09
N PHE A 171 2.10 1.82 3.20
CA PHE A 171 3.36 1.40 2.59
C PHE A 171 4.61 1.96 3.26
N ILE A 172 4.47 2.86 4.25
CA ILE A 172 5.59 3.45 4.99
C ILE A 172 5.58 2.88 6.42
N ASN A 173 6.78 2.66 7.00
CA ASN A 173 6.92 2.15 8.36
C ASN A 173 6.20 0.80 8.58
N THR A 174 6.53 -0.17 7.73
CA THR A 174 5.92 -1.50 7.78
C THR A 174 6.79 -2.48 8.58
N TYR A 175 6.15 -3.47 9.18
CA TYR A 175 6.77 -4.46 10.07
C TYR A 175 6.38 -5.88 9.67
N GLY A 176 7.23 -6.84 10.01
CA GLY A 176 6.94 -8.27 9.90
C GLY A 176 7.08 -8.96 11.25
N ILE A 177 6.53 -10.17 11.36
CA ILE A 177 6.65 -11.02 12.56
C ILE A 177 7.89 -11.90 12.41
N GLN A 178 8.77 -11.90 13.41
CA GLN A 178 10.00 -12.68 13.38
C GLN A 178 9.69 -14.18 13.35
N GLY A 179 10.29 -14.90 12.40
CA GLY A 179 10.03 -16.32 12.19
C GLY A 179 8.67 -16.62 11.56
N GLY A 180 8.03 -15.65 10.89
CA GLY A 180 6.89 -15.91 10.02
C GLY A 180 5.56 -15.34 10.48
N PHE A 181 4.79 -14.78 9.55
CA PHE A 181 3.42 -14.32 9.78
C PHE A 181 2.47 -15.42 10.24
N VAL A 182 2.76 -16.69 9.92
CA VAL A 182 1.98 -17.84 10.40
C VAL A 182 1.91 -17.93 11.92
N LYS A 183 2.84 -17.31 12.65
CA LYS A 183 2.82 -17.27 14.12
C LYS A 183 1.59 -16.57 14.69
N LEU A 184 1.06 -15.54 14.03
CA LEU A 184 -0.14 -14.84 14.51
C LEU A 184 -1.39 -15.73 14.53
N PRO A 185 -1.82 -16.36 13.42
CA PRO A 185 -2.96 -17.27 13.45
C PRO A 185 -2.70 -18.51 14.33
N LEU A 186 -1.46 -18.98 14.46
CA LEU A 186 -1.13 -20.07 15.38
C LEU A 186 -1.29 -19.66 16.86
N ALA A 187 -0.92 -18.43 17.21
CA ALA A 187 -1.12 -17.91 18.57
C ALA A 187 -2.61 -17.82 18.94
N PHE A 188 -3.46 -17.38 18.01
CA PHE A 188 -4.92 -17.46 18.16
C PHE A 188 -5.41 -18.91 18.31
N TYR A 189 -4.95 -19.82 17.45
CA TYR A 189 -5.34 -21.22 17.54
C TYR A 189 -4.99 -21.81 18.92
N GLN A 190 -3.79 -21.53 19.42
CA GLN A 190 -3.35 -21.96 20.76
C GLN A 190 -4.17 -21.31 21.88
N SER A 191 -4.53 -20.03 21.76
CA SER A 191 -5.34 -19.35 22.78
C SER A 191 -6.73 -19.95 22.88
N PHE A 192 -7.34 -20.34 21.75
CA PHE A 192 -8.65 -20.99 21.71
C PHE A 192 -8.64 -22.43 22.22
N GLN A 193 -7.47 -23.07 22.29
CA GLN A 193 -7.31 -24.39 22.91
C GLN A 193 -7.15 -24.32 24.43
N ASN A 194 -6.81 -23.16 24.97
CA ASN A 194 -6.71 -22.96 26.41
C ASN A 194 -8.10 -22.63 26.98
N ALA A 195 -8.55 -23.38 27.99
CA ALA A 195 -9.82 -23.09 28.67
C ALA A 195 -9.76 -21.80 29.52
N TYR A 196 -8.55 -21.39 29.93
CA TYR A 196 -8.31 -20.20 30.77
C TYR A 196 -7.10 -19.41 30.24
N PRO A 197 -7.23 -18.76 29.07
CA PRO A 197 -6.17 -17.94 28.49
C PRO A 197 -5.89 -16.70 29.34
N ALA A 198 -4.75 -16.68 30.03
CA ALA A 198 -4.36 -15.58 30.91
C ALA A 198 -4.25 -14.23 30.18
N GLN A 199 -3.89 -14.26 28.90
CA GLN A 199 -3.76 -13.05 28.07
C GLN A 199 -5.06 -12.23 27.97
N TYR A 200 -6.24 -12.83 28.14
CA TYR A 200 -7.51 -12.10 28.08
C TYR A 200 -8.04 -11.65 29.45
N SER A 201 -7.34 -11.96 30.55
CA SER A 201 -7.83 -11.70 31.92
C SER A 201 -8.01 -10.22 32.27
N ALA A 202 -7.37 -9.32 31.52
CA ALA A 202 -7.48 -7.87 31.70
C ALA A 202 -8.43 -7.19 30.69
N ILE A 203 -9.07 -7.96 29.80
CA ILE A 203 -9.98 -7.43 28.78
C ILE A 203 -11.40 -7.43 29.38
N PRO A 204 -12.07 -6.26 29.49
CA PRO A 204 -13.44 -6.20 29.96
C PRO A 204 -14.39 -6.98 29.04
N PRO A 205 -15.49 -7.54 29.57
CA PRO A 205 -16.46 -8.31 28.80
C PRO A 205 -17.20 -7.49 27.74
#